data_AF-J7IHJ9-F1
#
_entry.id   AF-J7IHJ9-F1
#
_cell.length_a   1.000
_cell.length_b   1.000
_cell.length_c   1.000
_cell.angle_alpha   90.00
_cell.angle_beta   90.00
_cell.angle_gamma   90.00
#
_symmetry.space_group_name_H-M   'P 1'
#
loop_
_entity.id
_entity.type
_entity.pdbx_description
1 polymer ?
#
loop_
_entity_poly.entity_id
_entity_poly.type
_entity_poly.pdbx_seq_one_letter_code
_entity_poly.pdbx_strand_id
1 'polypeptide(L)'
;AGLLLFPTATKNLRRMWAFPSVLLLSIVLLFSAHFFIQQLNNNSVYQYVWSWTINNDFSLEFGSLVDPLTSIMSILITSVGVIVLIYSDNYMSHDRGYVRFFAYMSFFNTSMLGLVTSSNLIQIYIFWELVGMCSYLLIGFWFTRPSAANACQKAFVTNRVGDFGLLLGILGFYW
;
A
#
# COMPACT_ATOMS: atom_id res chain seq x y z
N ALA A 1 -20.65 -12.64 24.01
CA ALA A 1 -21.38 -13.03 22.80
C ALA A 1 -20.45 -12.93 21.58
N GLY A 2 -20.14 -14.06 20.92
CA GLY A 2 -20.09 -14.09 19.45
C GLY A 2 -18.80 -13.87 18.62
N LEU A 3 -17.56 -14.14 19.06
CA LEU A 3 -16.40 -13.95 18.15
C LEU A 3 -15.18 -14.87 18.32
N LEU A 4 -15.34 -16.10 18.84
CA LEU A 4 -14.23 -17.02 19.11
C LEU A 4 -14.50 -18.48 18.69
N LEU A 5 -15.16 -18.71 17.56
CA LEU A 5 -15.49 -20.07 17.07
C LEU A 5 -14.69 -20.56 15.84
N PHE A 6 -13.66 -19.83 15.39
CA PHE A 6 -12.81 -20.26 14.25
C PHE A 6 -11.31 -20.52 14.55
N PRO A 7 -10.87 -21.00 15.73
CA PRO A 7 -9.42 -21.19 15.97
C PRO A 7 -8.80 -22.41 15.25
N THR A 8 -9.59 -23.41 14.86
CA THR A 8 -9.07 -24.64 14.22
C THR A 8 -9.15 -24.62 12.70
N ALA A 9 -10.20 -24.05 12.10
CA ALA A 9 -10.32 -23.90 10.64
C ALA A 9 -9.31 -22.87 10.06
N THR A 10 -8.96 -21.84 10.84
CA THR A 10 -7.95 -20.83 10.46
C THR A 10 -6.55 -21.40 10.29
N LYS A 11 -6.24 -22.57 10.88
CA LYS A 11 -4.91 -23.21 10.78
C LYS A 11 -4.63 -23.80 9.38
N ASN A 12 -5.66 -24.37 8.72
CA ASN A 12 -5.57 -24.84 7.32
C ASN A 12 -5.78 -23.70 6.31
N LEU A 13 -6.60 -22.69 6.65
CA LEU A 13 -6.73 -21.46 5.86
C LEU A 13 -5.45 -20.61 5.87
N ARG A 14 -4.55 -20.77 6.84
CA ARG A 14 -3.32 -19.97 6.99
C ARG A 14 -2.45 -19.94 5.72
N ARG A 15 -2.08 -21.12 5.21
CA ARG A 15 -1.31 -21.24 3.95
C ARG A 15 -2.12 -20.82 2.72
N MET A 16 -3.43 -21.02 2.78
CA MET A 16 -4.34 -20.73 1.68
C MET A 16 -4.50 -19.22 1.43
N TRP A 17 -4.14 -18.34 2.37
CA TRP A 17 -4.20 -16.88 2.19
C TRP A 17 -2.85 -16.23 1.84
N ALA A 18 -1.74 -16.75 2.38
CA ALA A 18 -0.43 -16.22 2.02
C ALA A 18 -0.01 -16.64 0.61
N PHE A 19 -0.32 -17.87 0.19
CA PHE A 19 0.04 -18.33 -1.15
C PHE A 19 -0.59 -17.47 -2.26
N PRO A 20 -1.90 -17.14 -2.24
CA PRO A 20 -2.48 -16.19 -3.19
C PRO A 20 -1.88 -14.79 -3.08
N SER A 21 -1.57 -14.30 -1.88
CA SER A 21 -0.99 -12.96 -1.70
C SER A 21 0.39 -12.85 -2.33
N VAL A 22 1.25 -13.84 -2.12
CA VAL A 22 2.60 -13.91 -2.74
C VAL A 22 2.49 -14.09 -4.25
N LEU A 23 1.58 -14.95 -4.71
CA LEU A 23 1.36 -15.20 -6.14
C LEU A 23 0.83 -13.94 -6.84
N LEU A 24 -0.12 -13.24 -6.26
CA LEU A 24 -0.61 -11.97 -6.80
C LEU A 24 0.51 -10.93 -6.86
N LEU A 25 1.31 -10.79 -5.79
CA LEU A 25 2.40 -9.82 -5.80
C LEU A 25 3.50 -10.17 -6.83
N SER A 26 3.76 -11.47 -7.05
CA SER A 26 4.72 -11.91 -8.07
C SER A 26 4.19 -11.69 -9.49
N ILE A 27 2.89 -11.87 -9.74
CA ILE A 27 2.26 -11.47 -11.00
C ILE A 27 2.44 -9.97 -11.22
N VAL A 28 2.18 -9.15 -10.20
CA VAL A 28 2.35 -7.68 -10.29
C VAL A 28 3.82 -7.31 -10.55
N LEU A 29 4.78 -8.00 -9.93
CA LEU A 29 6.20 -7.83 -10.20
C LEU A 29 6.52 -8.10 -11.68
N LEU A 30 6.00 -9.19 -12.26
CA LEU A 30 6.19 -9.51 -13.69
C LEU A 30 5.59 -8.43 -14.60
N PHE A 31 4.39 -7.93 -14.28
CA PHE A 31 3.80 -6.80 -15.01
C PHE A 31 4.67 -5.54 -14.91
N SER A 32 5.15 -5.19 -13.70
CA SER A 32 6.01 -4.02 -13.51
C SER A 32 7.32 -4.13 -14.29
N ALA A 33 7.92 -5.33 -14.35
CA ALA A 33 9.11 -5.60 -15.14
C ALA A 33 8.84 -5.47 -16.65
N HIS A 34 7.69 -5.96 -17.12
CA HIS A 34 7.28 -5.79 -18.51
C HIS A 34 7.12 -4.32 -18.88
N PHE A 35 6.44 -3.52 -18.04
CA PHE A 35 6.30 -2.07 -18.25
C PHE A 35 7.65 -1.36 -18.25
N PHE A 36 8.60 -1.77 -17.41
CA PHE A 36 9.95 -1.21 -17.41
C PHE A 36 10.73 -1.51 -18.69
N ILE A 37 10.69 -2.76 -19.16
CA ILE A 37 11.33 -3.13 -20.43
C ILE A 37 10.70 -2.36 -21.59
N GLN A 38 9.38 -2.20 -21.59
CA GLN A 38 8.67 -1.41 -22.58
C GLN A 38 9.09 0.06 -22.54
N GLN A 39 9.28 0.64 -21.36
CA GLN A 39 9.71 2.03 -21.19
C GLN A 39 11.17 2.27 -21.62
N LEU A 40 12.03 1.27 -21.45
CA LEU A 40 13.41 1.31 -21.96
C LEU A 40 13.46 1.29 -23.50
N ASN A 41 12.53 0.58 -24.13
CA ASN A 41 12.48 0.45 -25.59
C ASN A 41 11.71 1.60 -26.27
N ASN A 42 10.64 2.08 -25.64
CA ASN A 42 9.78 3.15 -26.13
C ASN A 42 9.71 4.26 -25.08
N ASN A 43 10.31 5.43 -25.37
CA ASN A 43 10.30 6.62 -24.51
C ASN A 43 8.92 7.27 -24.30
N SER A 44 7.81 6.61 -24.67
CA SER A 44 6.47 7.19 -24.56
C SER A 44 5.97 7.13 -23.12
N VAL A 45 5.80 8.30 -22.50
CA VAL A 45 5.06 8.46 -21.25
C VAL A 45 3.63 8.01 -21.48
N TYR A 46 3.17 7.00 -20.74
CA TYR A 46 1.79 6.55 -20.78
C TYR A 46 1.02 7.23 -19.64
N GLN A 47 0.21 8.22 -20.01
CA GLN A 47 -0.70 8.90 -19.11
C GLN A 47 -2.11 8.42 -19.41
N TYR A 48 -2.69 7.62 -18.52
CA TYR A 48 -4.11 7.31 -18.54
C TYR A 48 -4.80 8.20 -17.52
N VAL A 49 -5.72 9.05 -17.97
CA VAL A 49 -6.49 9.93 -17.10
C VAL A 49 -7.96 9.61 -17.28
N TRP A 50 -8.61 9.18 -16.20
CA TRP A 50 -10.05 9.11 -16.10
C TRP A 50 -10.54 10.32 -15.30
N SER A 51 -11.18 11.27 -15.97
CA SER A 51 -11.85 12.37 -15.29
C SER A 51 -13.08 11.87 -14.54
N TRP A 52 -13.04 11.96 -13.21
CA TRP A 52 -14.20 11.83 -12.35
C TRP A 52 -14.69 13.23 -11.98
N THR A 53 -15.67 13.74 -12.72
CA THR A 53 -16.31 15.04 -12.48
C THR A 53 -17.30 14.95 -11.32
N ILE A 54 -17.04 15.70 -10.25
CA ILE A 54 -17.93 15.82 -9.09
C ILE A 54 -18.78 17.09 -9.20
N ASN A 55 -18.25 18.17 -9.80
CA ASN A 55 -18.97 19.42 -10.10
C ASN A 55 -18.34 20.14 -11.32
N ASN A 56 -19.06 21.09 -11.94
CA ASN A 56 -18.63 21.82 -13.15
C ASN A 56 -17.26 22.53 -12.99
N ASP A 57 -16.84 22.86 -11.77
CA ASP A 57 -15.57 23.57 -11.50
C ASP A 57 -14.48 22.64 -10.91
N PHE A 58 -14.84 21.42 -10.47
CA PHE A 58 -13.92 20.47 -9.84
C PHE A 58 -14.01 19.10 -10.52
N SER A 59 -13.12 18.86 -11.48
CA SER A 59 -12.85 17.55 -12.06
C SER A 59 -11.71 16.87 -11.30
N LEU A 60 -12.01 15.77 -10.60
CA LEU A 60 -10.98 14.90 -10.04
C LEU A 60 -10.51 13.95 -11.12
N GLU A 61 -9.37 14.23 -11.71
CA GLU A 61 -8.73 13.30 -12.64
C GLU A 61 -8.11 12.14 -11.85
N PHE A 62 -8.65 10.94 -11.98
CA PHE A 62 -7.99 9.73 -11.53
C PHE A 62 -7.16 9.19 -12.67
N GLY A 63 -5.84 9.31 -12.55
CA GLY A 63 -4.94 8.84 -13.58
C GLY A 63 -3.87 7.91 -13.04
N SER A 64 -3.34 7.13 -13.98
CA SER A 64 -2.13 6.34 -13.80
C SER A 64 -1.08 6.90 -14.74
N LEU A 65 -0.01 7.43 -14.16
CA LEU A 65 1.11 7.99 -14.90
C LEU A 65 2.29 7.02 -14.84
N VAL A 66 2.60 6.42 -15.99
CA VAL A 66 3.71 5.47 -16.15
C VAL A 66 4.86 6.18 -16.86
N ASP A 67 5.78 6.65 -16.04
CA ASP A 67 7.04 7.29 -16.40
C ASP A 67 8.21 6.34 -16.17
N PRO A 68 9.39 6.61 -16.75
CA PRO A 68 10.60 5.87 -16.42
C PRO A 68 10.88 5.82 -14.91
N LEU A 69 10.64 6.93 -14.20
CA LEU A 69 10.83 7.01 -12.75
C LEU A 69 9.82 6.14 -11.98
N THR A 70 8.53 6.21 -12.32
CA THR A 70 7.49 5.44 -11.65
C THR A 70 7.63 3.94 -11.93
N SER A 71 8.13 3.59 -13.11
CA SER A 71 8.45 2.21 -13.49
C SER A 71 9.59 1.60 -12.64
N ILE A 72 10.68 2.35 -12.43
CA ILE A 72 11.78 1.95 -11.53
C ILE A 72 11.27 1.77 -10.09
N MET A 73 10.49 2.73 -9.60
CA MET A 73 9.94 2.68 -8.24
C MET A 73 8.97 1.51 -8.07
N SER A 74 8.16 1.20 -9.08
CA SER A 74 7.22 0.07 -9.05
C SER A 74 7.93 -1.28 -8.96
N ILE A 75 9.04 -1.48 -9.68
CA ILE A 75 9.88 -2.69 -9.55
C ILE A 75 10.48 -2.78 -8.15
N LEU A 76 10.98 -1.67 -7.61
CA LEU A 76 11.57 -1.65 -6.27
C LEU A 76 10.53 -2.06 -5.21
N ILE A 77 9.33 -1.46 -5.25
CA ILE A 77 8.25 -1.75 -4.29
C ILE A 77 7.81 -3.21 -4.40
N THR A 78 7.57 -3.71 -5.61
CA THR A 78 7.13 -5.10 -5.81
C THR A 78 8.21 -6.11 -5.42
N SER A 79 9.48 -5.88 -5.76
CA SER A 79 10.59 -6.79 -5.41
C SER A 79 10.81 -6.89 -3.90
N VAL A 80 10.89 -5.74 -3.21
CA VAL A 80 10.96 -5.70 -1.74
C VAL A 80 9.71 -6.34 -1.13
N GLY A 81 8.52 -6.05 -1.68
CA GLY A 81 7.27 -6.63 -1.23
C GLY A 81 7.25 -8.17 -1.31
N VAL A 82 7.72 -8.76 -2.40
CA VAL A 82 7.81 -10.23 -2.56
C VAL A 82 8.76 -10.83 -1.52
N ILE A 83 9.96 -10.24 -1.36
CA ILE A 83 10.96 -10.73 -0.40
C ILE A 83 10.41 -10.65 1.02
N VAL A 84 9.77 -9.55 1.40
CA VAL A 84 9.23 -9.37 2.75
C VAL A 84 8.05 -10.31 2.99
N LEU A 85 7.18 -10.59 2.00
CA LEU A 85 6.10 -11.57 2.16
C LEU A 85 6.64 -13.00 2.34
N ILE A 86 7.66 -13.40 1.58
CA ILE A 86 8.32 -14.72 1.73
C ILE A 86 8.99 -14.82 3.11
N TYR A 87 9.67 -13.78 3.55
CA TYR A 87 10.28 -13.74 4.89
C TYR A 87 9.21 -13.82 5.99
N SER A 88 8.12 -13.08 5.83
CA SER A 88 7.02 -13.01 6.80
C SER A 88 6.28 -14.33 6.95
N ASP A 89 6.22 -15.16 5.89
CA ASP A 89 5.62 -16.50 5.97
C ASP A 89 6.35 -17.38 6.99
N ASN A 90 7.68 -17.38 6.93
CA ASN A 90 8.51 -18.12 7.87
C ASN A 90 8.49 -17.48 9.27
N TYR A 91 8.56 -16.15 9.37
CA TYR A 91 8.62 -15.44 10.65
C TYR A 91 7.31 -15.56 11.47
N MET A 92 6.15 -15.43 10.83
CA MET A 92 4.83 -15.51 11.48
C MET A 92 4.27 -16.93 11.59
N SER A 93 5.05 -17.95 11.22
CA SER A 93 4.62 -19.36 11.18
C SER A 93 4.08 -19.91 12.51
N HIS A 94 4.47 -19.30 13.64
CA HIS A 94 4.07 -19.71 14.99
C HIS A 94 2.99 -18.82 15.61
N ASP A 95 2.61 -17.71 14.97
CA ASP A 95 1.75 -16.68 15.54
C ASP A 95 0.28 -16.81 15.11
N ARG A 96 -0.65 -16.51 16.01
CA ARG A 96 -2.11 -16.65 15.75
C ARG A 96 -2.68 -15.55 14.86
N GLY A 97 -2.02 -14.41 14.78
CA GLY A 97 -2.44 -13.24 13.99
C GLY A 97 -2.00 -13.24 12.53
N TYR A 98 -1.51 -14.37 12.01
CA TYR A 98 -0.92 -14.50 10.68
C TYR A 98 -1.76 -13.86 9.56
N VAL A 99 -3.05 -14.20 9.45
CA VAL A 99 -3.92 -13.71 8.36
C VAL A 99 -4.06 -12.19 8.39
N ARG A 100 -4.14 -11.61 9.60
CA ARG A 100 -4.25 -10.16 9.79
C ARG A 100 -2.95 -9.45 9.39
N PHE A 101 -1.80 -10.02 9.75
CA PHE A 101 -0.50 -9.46 9.37
C PHE A 101 -0.31 -9.46 7.84
N PHE A 102 -0.62 -10.59 7.19
CA PHE A 102 -0.56 -10.69 5.73
C PHE A 102 -1.51 -9.72 5.03
N ALA A 103 -2.74 -9.53 5.53
CA ALA A 103 -3.66 -8.54 4.99
C ALA A 103 -3.10 -7.12 5.07
N TYR A 104 -2.50 -6.74 6.21
CA TYR A 104 -1.88 -5.43 6.37
C TYR A 104 -0.66 -5.22 5.47
N MET A 105 0.19 -6.25 5.32
CA MET A 105 1.34 -6.20 4.41
C MET A 105 0.91 -6.07 2.94
N SER A 106 -0.10 -6.82 2.51
CA SER A 106 -0.64 -6.71 1.15
C SER A 106 -1.25 -5.33 0.92
N PHE A 107 -2.01 -4.81 1.88
CA PHE A 107 -2.62 -3.47 1.78
C PHE A 107 -1.55 -2.37 1.73
N PHE A 108 -0.47 -2.50 2.50
CA PHE A 108 0.68 -1.58 2.44
C PHE A 108 1.32 -1.57 1.05
N ASN A 109 1.59 -2.74 0.46
CA ASN A 109 2.16 -2.82 -0.89
C ASN A 109 1.23 -2.22 -1.94
N THR A 110 -0.08 -2.50 -1.87
CA THR A 110 -1.07 -1.90 -2.78
C THR A 110 -1.13 -0.39 -2.65
N SER A 111 -1.11 0.14 -1.43
CA SER A 111 -1.13 1.58 -1.18
C SER A 111 0.13 2.27 -1.72
N MET A 112 1.29 1.64 -1.55
CA MET A 112 2.57 2.19 -2.03
C MET A 112 2.64 2.18 -3.57
N LEU A 113 2.13 1.12 -4.21
CA LEU A 113 2.00 1.09 -5.67
C LEU A 113 1.05 2.17 -6.19
N GLY A 114 -0.12 2.32 -5.55
CA GLY A 114 -1.08 3.36 -5.89
C GLY A 114 -0.49 4.78 -5.77
N LEU A 115 0.31 5.03 -4.73
CA LEU A 115 1.02 6.29 -4.53
C LEU A 115 1.97 6.61 -5.68
N VAL A 116 2.78 5.64 -6.11
CA VAL A 116 3.76 5.84 -7.19
C VAL A 116 3.10 6.01 -8.56
N THR A 117 1.96 5.36 -8.80
CA THR A 117 1.22 5.49 -10.06
C THR A 117 0.35 6.75 -10.14
N SER A 118 0.17 7.48 -9.03
CA SER A 118 -0.76 8.60 -8.95
C SER A 118 -0.32 9.76 -9.85
N SER A 119 -1.25 10.28 -10.66
CA SER A 119 -0.99 11.41 -11.56
C SER A 119 -1.31 12.77 -10.93
N ASN A 120 -2.10 12.81 -9.85
CA ASN A 120 -2.65 14.04 -9.28
C ASN A 120 -2.28 14.23 -7.81
N LEU A 121 -2.14 15.48 -7.37
CA LEU A 121 -1.78 15.84 -5.98
C LEU A 121 -2.79 15.29 -4.97
N ILE A 122 -4.08 15.37 -5.29
CA ILE A 122 -5.15 14.83 -4.43
C ILE A 122 -5.07 13.31 -4.34
N GLN A 123 -4.76 12.64 -5.46
CA GLN A 123 -4.59 11.18 -5.50
C GLN A 123 -3.37 10.74 -4.67
N ILE A 124 -2.25 11.46 -4.80
CA ILE A 124 -1.06 11.26 -3.95
C ILE A 124 -1.44 11.40 -2.48
N TYR A 125 -2.19 12.45 -2.10
CA TYR A 125 -2.62 12.65 -0.72
C TYR A 125 -3.47 11.48 -0.19
N ILE A 126 -4.43 10.98 -0.98
CA ILE A 126 -5.27 9.83 -0.58
C ILE A 126 -4.41 8.57 -0.36
N PHE A 127 -3.51 8.25 -1.28
CA PHE A 127 -2.65 7.07 -1.11
C PHE A 127 -1.59 7.26 -0.02
N TRP A 128 -1.11 8.49 0.20
CA TRP A 128 -0.22 8.84 1.29
C TRP A 128 -0.86 8.58 2.66
N GLU A 129 -2.11 9.02 2.82
CA GLU A 129 -2.94 8.75 3.98
C GLU A 129 -3.19 7.25 4.22
N LEU A 130 -3.43 6.49 3.13
CA LEU A 130 -3.57 5.04 3.19
C LEU A 130 -2.26 4.36 3.63
N VAL A 131 -1.09 4.80 3.14
CA VAL A 131 0.22 4.31 3.59
C VAL A 131 0.40 4.57 5.09
N GLY A 132 0.03 5.78 5.56
CA GLY A 132 0.01 6.15 6.97
C GLY A 132 -0.88 5.21 7.81
N MET A 133 -2.10 4.95 7.36
CA MET A 133 -3.02 4.00 8.02
C MET A 133 -2.47 2.57 8.08
N CYS A 134 -1.88 2.09 6.98
CA CYS A 134 -1.27 0.76 6.93
C CYS A 134 -0.14 0.64 7.96
N SER A 135 0.75 1.65 8.02
CA SER A 135 1.88 1.65 8.94
C SER A 135 1.42 1.59 10.40
N TYR A 136 0.33 2.31 10.74
CA TYR A 136 -0.30 2.25 12.07
C TYR A 136 -0.81 0.84 12.38
N LEU A 137 -1.52 0.19 11.45
CA LEU A 137 -2.03 -1.18 11.66
C LEU A 137 -0.91 -2.21 11.85
N LEU A 138 0.22 -2.03 11.14
CA LEU A 138 1.39 -2.88 11.23
C LEU A 138 2.16 -2.69 12.55
N ILE A 139 2.43 -1.47 12.98
CA ILE A 139 3.10 -1.18 14.26
C ILE A 139 2.20 -1.61 15.44
N GLY A 140 0.89 -1.36 15.32
CA GLY A 140 -0.13 -1.73 16.30
C GLY A 140 -0.48 -3.22 16.33
N PHE A 141 0.20 -4.08 15.57
CA PHE A 141 -0.13 -5.49 15.49
C PHE A 141 -0.12 -6.17 16.88
N TRP A 142 0.90 -5.90 17.71
CA TRP A 142 0.94 -6.36 19.11
C TRP A 142 0.35 -5.32 20.07
N PHE A 143 -0.93 -4.96 19.88
CA PHE A 143 -1.67 -4.03 20.74
C PHE A 143 -1.72 -4.44 22.22
N THR A 144 -1.45 -5.71 22.56
CA THR A 144 -1.38 -6.21 23.93
C THR A 144 -0.16 -5.69 24.70
N ARG A 145 0.88 -5.22 24.00
CA ARG A 145 2.06 -4.62 24.64
C ARG A 145 1.87 -3.11 24.72
N PRO A 146 1.87 -2.49 25.92
CA PRO A 146 1.64 -1.06 26.06
C PRO A 146 2.72 -0.22 25.37
N SER A 147 3.96 -0.73 25.26
CA SER A 147 5.03 -0.09 24.50
C SER A 147 4.73 0.01 23.00
N ALA A 148 4.19 -1.04 22.39
CA ALA A 148 3.81 -1.06 20.99
C ALA A 148 2.60 -0.15 20.72
N ALA A 149 1.60 -0.16 21.62
CA ALA A 149 0.44 0.73 21.52
C ALA A 149 0.82 2.22 21.58
N ASN A 150 1.67 2.62 22.53
CA ASN A 150 2.16 4.00 22.63
C ASN A 150 3.04 4.40 21.44
N ALA A 151 3.92 3.51 20.97
CA ALA A 151 4.75 3.77 19.79
C ALA A 151 3.89 3.98 18.54
N CYS A 152 2.85 3.15 18.39
CA CYS A 152 1.90 3.24 17.29
C CYS A 152 1.13 4.56 17.28
N GLN A 153 0.61 4.98 18.44
CA GLN A 153 -0.05 6.28 18.59
C GLN A 153 0.90 7.44 18.29
N LYS A 154 2.14 7.38 18.80
CA LYS A 154 3.14 8.41 18.53
C LYS A 154 3.44 8.54 17.05
N ALA A 155 3.69 7.43 16.36
CA ALA A 155 3.97 7.40 14.93
C ALA A 155 2.79 7.95 14.10
N PHE A 156 1.56 7.58 14.47
CA PHE A 156 0.37 8.06 13.78
C PHE A 156 0.15 9.56 13.97
N VAL A 157 0.28 10.06 15.20
CA VAL A 157 0.13 11.50 15.47
C VAL A 157 1.20 12.30 14.72
N THR A 158 2.45 11.83 14.70
CA THR A 158 3.51 12.51 13.93
C THR A 158 3.24 12.49 12.43
N ASN A 159 2.71 11.39 11.89
CA ASN A 159 2.34 11.32 10.48
C ASN A 159 1.22 12.30 10.16
N ARG A 160 0.18 12.35 11.00
CA ARG A 160 -0.98 13.23 10.84
C ARG A 160 -0.61 14.71 10.82
N VAL A 161 0.33 15.13 11.68
CA VAL A 161 0.83 16.51 11.66
C VAL A 161 1.53 16.82 10.33
N GLY A 162 2.29 15.87 9.78
CA GLY A 162 2.87 16.00 8.44
C GLY A 162 1.81 16.05 7.34
N ASP A 163 0.78 15.21 7.44
CA ASP A 163 -0.34 15.14 6.49
C ASP A 163 -1.11 16.48 6.42
N PHE A 164 -1.29 17.16 7.55
CA PHE A 164 -1.85 18.53 7.57
C PHE A 164 -0.96 19.53 6.84
N GLY A 165 0.36 19.42 6.99
CA GLY A 165 1.31 20.26 6.25
C GLY A 165 1.23 20.03 4.74
N LEU A 166 1.10 18.76 4.32
CA LEU A 166 0.92 18.39 2.92
C LEU A 166 -0.39 18.97 2.37
N LEU A 167 -1.48 18.86 3.12
CA LEU A 167 -2.79 19.40 2.74
C LEU A 167 -2.75 20.93 2.58
N LEU A 168 -2.10 21.65 3.51
CA LEU A 168 -1.90 23.10 3.39
C LEU A 168 -1.05 23.45 2.16
N GLY A 169 -0.02 22.66 1.86
CA GLY A 169 0.78 22.82 0.65
C GLY A 169 -0.04 22.68 -0.63
N ILE A 170 -0.90 21.66 -0.72
CA ILE A 170 -1.81 21.48 -1.86
C ILE A 170 -2.75 22.68 -1.97
N LEU A 171 -3.40 23.11 -0.88
CA LEU A 171 -4.32 24.25 -0.90
C LEU A 171 -3.61 25.55 -1.33
N GLY A 172 -2.36 25.76 -0.90
CA GLY A 172 -1.57 26.92 -1.30
C GLY A 172 -1.15 26.91 -2.78
N PHE A 173 -1.06 25.76 -3.43
CA PHE A 173 -0.81 25.67 -4.89
C PHE A 173 -2.07 25.89 -5.74
N TYR A 174 -3.25 25.62 -5.20
CA TYR A 174 -4.53 25.74 -5.90
C TYR A 174 -5.22 27.10 -5.72
N TRP A 175 -4.67 28.00 -4.89
CA TRP A 175 -5.16 29.37 -4.68
C TRP A 175 -4.26 30.38 -5.39
#